data_AF-A0A1C5TA51-F1
#
_entry.id   AF-A0A1C5TA51-F1
#
_cell.length_a   1.000
_cell.length_b   1.000
_cell.length_c   1.000
_cell.angle_alpha   90.00
_cell.angle_beta   90.00
_cell.angle_gamma   90.00
#
_symmetry.space_group_name_H-M   'P 1'
#
loop_
_entity.id
_entity.type
_entity.pdbx_description
1 polymer ?
#
loop_
_entity_poly.entity_id
_entity_poly.type
_entity_poly.pdbx_seq_one_letter_code
_entity_poly.pdbx_strand_id
1 'polypeptide(L)'
;MPEQKIDNLLNLAMDATPQERAKSENLNVGYDSSEKLWDVIVKYSGPESGLGGEGIQVVPLLGGYAVVTLPESEIKAYSAREQIEFIEKPKRLYFETFQAREASCILPVQTGSNGLTGKGILVGVVDSGVDFFHPDFRNEDGSSRILRLWDQSVNGNPPNGYTKGTEYTKEEIDEALVLGETEGRRLIALHIEEAPVARPLIPSGDFSGHGTAVLGIAAGNGRASDGVNRGVAYESEILVVKMGNAGTNSFPRTTELMEGIDYLVRQASAMGKPIAINISFGNNYGSHEPYN
;
A
#
# COMPACT_ATOMS: atom_id res chain seq x y z
N MET A 1 7.30 32.87 1.80
CA MET A 1 7.36 33.02 0.32
C MET A 1 6.92 31.70 -0.31
N PRO A 2 6.26 31.66 -1.49
CA PRO A 2 5.71 30.41 -2.03
C PRO A 2 6.76 29.30 -2.25
N GLU A 3 7.99 29.67 -2.63
CA GLU A 3 9.12 28.75 -2.83
C GLU A 3 9.53 28.00 -1.55
N GLN A 4 9.27 28.55 -0.36
CA GLN A 4 9.59 27.89 0.93
C GLN A 4 8.62 26.76 1.29
N LYS A 5 7.47 26.66 0.62
CA LYS A 5 6.48 25.60 0.82
C LYS A 5 6.67 24.41 -0.14
N ILE A 6 7.62 24.48 -1.06
CA ILE A 6 7.86 23.45 -2.08
C ILE A 6 9.20 22.79 -1.77
N ASP A 7 9.22 21.45 -1.74
CA ASP A 7 10.44 20.67 -1.56
C ASP A 7 11.52 21.02 -2.60
N ASN A 8 12.78 21.01 -2.16
CA ASN A 8 13.93 21.34 -2.99
C ASN A 8 14.10 20.39 -4.19
N LEU A 9 13.74 19.10 -4.07
CA LEU A 9 13.81 18.18 -5.21
C LEU A 9 12.66 18.40 -6.18
N LEU A 10 11.49 18.85 -5.72
CA LEU A 10 10.39 19.24 -6.61
C LEU A 10 10.72 20.55 -7.36
N ASN A 11 11.28 21.56 -6.68
CA ASN A 11 11.82 22.76 -7.35
C ASN A 11 12.88 22.39 -8.40
N LEU A 12 13.88 21.58 -8.03
CA LEU A 12 14.91 21.10 -8.96
C LEU A 12 14.33 20.29 -10.14
N ALA A 13 13.26 19.53 -9.93
CA ALA A 13 12.59 18.83 -11.02
C ALA A 13 11.85 19.81 -11.96
N MET A 14 11.15 20.81 -11.43
CA MET A 14 10.46 21.82 -12.25
C MET A 14 11.43 22.69 -13.08
N ASP A 15 12.61 23.00 -12.54
CA ASP A 15 13.60 23.85 -13.20
C ASP A 15 14.49 23.08 -14.22
N ALA A 16 14.60 21.75 -14.09
CA ALA A 16 15.38 20.91 -14.99
C ALA A 16 14.64 20.62 -16.33
N THR A 17 15.39 20.58 -17.43
CA THR A 17 14.80 20.20 -18.73
C THR A 17 14.31 18.73 -18.72
N PRO A 18 13.35 18.34 -19.58
CA PRO A 18 12.92 16.95 -19.68
C PRO A 18 14.06 15.96 -19.95
N GLN A 19 15.08 16.37 -20.71
CA GLN A 19 16.28 15.59 -21.01
C GLN A 19 17.22 15.44 -19.80
N GLU A 20 17.21 16.38 -18.86
CA GLU A 20 17.96 16.30 -17.60
C GLU A 20 17.19 15.48 -16.57
N ARG A 21 15.87 15.71 -16.43
CA ARG A 21 14.99 14.87 -15.60
C ARG A 21 15.10 13.39 -15.99
N ALA A 22 15.08 13.08 -17.29
CA ALA A 22 15.17 11.71 -17.81
C ALA A 22 16.53 11.02 -17.54
N LYS A 23 17.59 11.76 -17.23
CA LYS A 23 18.90 11.20 -16.82
C LYS A 23 18.96 10.87 -15.32
N SER A 24 17.96 11.25 -14.54
CA SER A 24 17.88 11.01 -13.10
C SER A 24 16.76 10.02 -12.78
N GLU A 25 17.10 8.97 -12.03
CA GLU A 25 16.11 8.02 -11.51
C GLU A 25 15.11 8.65 -10.53
N ASN A 26 15.42 9.85 -10.01
CA ASN A 26 14.70 10.50 -8.91
C ASN A 26 13.87 11.72 -9.34
N LEU A 27 14.26 12.45 -10.40
CA LEU A 27 13.62 13.72 -10.76
C LEU A 27 12.25 13.55 -11.44
N ASN A 28 11.96 12.41 -12.08
CA ASN A 28 10.62 12.13 -12.63
C ASN A 28 9.73 11.29 -11.66
N VAL A 29 10.16 11.01 -10.43
CA VAL A 29 9.34 10.25 -9.48
C VAL A 29 8.18 11.12 -9.02
N GLY A 30 6.97 10.75 -9.46
CA GLY A 30 5.73 11.50 -9.27
C GLY A 30 5.16 12.10 -10.56
N TYR A 31 5.94 12.18 -11.64
CA TYR A 31 5.56 12.88 -12.86
C TYR A 31 5.03 11.94 -13.96
N ASP A 32 3.84 12.24 -14.49
CA ASP A 32 3.35 11.68 -15.74
C ASP A 32 3.75 12.58 -16.91
N SER A 33 4.61 12.07 -17.80
CA SER A 33 5.11 12.84 -18.94
C SER A 33 4.14 12.94 -20.12
N SER A 34 3.08 12.12 -20.14
CA SER A 34 2.06 12.12 -21.19
C SER A 34 0.96 13.14 -20.91
N GLU A 35 0.49 13.22 -19.66
CA GLU A 35 -0.55 14.16 -19.22
C GLU A 35 0.02 15.44 -18.58
N LYS A 36 1.33 15.46 -18.28
CA LYS A 36 2.05 16.53 -17.57
C LYS A 36 1.52 16.81 -16.15
N LEU A 37 1.05 15.73 -15.51
CA LEU A 37 0.56 15.76 -14.14
C LEU A 37 1.65 15.34 -13.16
N TRP A 38 1.57 15.88 -11.95
CA TRP A 38 2.38 15.48 -10.81
C TRP A 38 1.49 14.89 -9.72
N ASP A 39 1.78 13.67 -9.29
CA ASP A 39 1.39 13.17 -7.97
C ASP A 39 2.35 13.79 -6.94
N VAL A 40 1.83 14.55 -5.97
CA VAL A 40 2.59 15.16 -4.86
C VAL A 40 1.95 14.85 -3.51
N ILE A 41 2.78 14.83 -2.46
CA ILE A 41 2.35 14.73 -1.06
C ILE A 41 2.20 16.16 -0.53
N VAL A 42 1.04 16.48 0.00
CA VAL A 42 0.70 17.81 0.51
C VAL A 42 0.44 17.73 2.00
N LYS A 43 1.08 18.62 2.77
CA LYS A 43 0.69 18.93 4.15
C LYS A 43 -0.21 20.17 4.14
N TYR A 44 -1.35 20.12 4.83
CA TYR A 44 -2.31 21.22 4.87
C TYR A 44 -2.99 21.39 6.24
N SER A 45 -3.60 22.56 6.41
CA SER A 45 -4.46 22.92 7.54
C SER A 45 -5.84 23.42 7.08
N GLY A 46 -6.85 23.21 7.92
CA GLY A 46 -8.24 23.59 7.62
C GLY A 46 -9.00 22.56 6.78
N PRO A 47 -10.14 22.95 6.16
CA PRO A 47 -11.06 22.01 5.50
C PRO A 47 -10.56 21.51 4.14
N GLU A 48 -10.72 20.21 3.89
CA GLU A 48 -10.36 19.52 2.64
C GLU A 48 -11.00 20.12 1.37
N SER A 49 -12.15 20.77 1.51
CA SER A 49 -12.93 21.34 0.40
C SER A 49 -12.17 22.39 -0.45
N GLY A 50 -11.13 23.02 0.11
CA GLY A 50 -10.28 23.98 -0.61
C GLY A 50 -9.03 23.38 -1.25
N LEU A 51 -8.81 22.07 -1.13
CA LEU A 51 -7.67 21.38 -1.75
C LEU A 51 -7.91 21.03 -3.22
N GLY A 52 -9.17 20.82 -3.63
CA GLY A 52 -9.52 20.49 -5.02
C GLY A 52 -9.46 21.68 -5.98
N GLY A 53 -9.88 21.43 -7.23
CA GLY A 53 -9.97 22.45 -8.27
C GLY A 53 -10.19 21.84 -9.65
N GLU A 54 -10.34 22.68 -10.68
CA GLU A 54 -10.37 22.21 -12.07
C GLU A 54 -9.03 21.55 -12.41
N GLY A 55 -9.07 20.30 -12.87
CA GLY A 55 -7.86 19.50 -13.15
C GLY A 55 -7.07 19.04 -11.91
N ILE A 56 -7.57 19.24 -10.70
CA ILE A 56 -6.86 18.88 -9.45
C ILE A 56 -7.64 17.80 -8.69
N GLN A 57 -7.04 16.61 -8.62
CA GLN A 57 -7.56 15.46 -7.90
C GLN A 57 -6.88 15.34 -6.53
N VAL A 58 -7.65 15.00 -5.49
CA VAL A 58 -7.17 14.96 -4.10
C VAL A 58 -7.64 13.67 -3.43
N VAL A 59 -6.72 12.99 -2.76
CA VAL A 59 -6.96 11.86 -1.84
C VAL A 59 -6.58 12.34 -0.43
N PRO A 60 -7.55 12.74 0.41
CA PRO A 60 -7.27 13.21 1.77
C PRO A 60 -6.88 12.07 2.72
N LEU A 61 -5.77 12.24 3.42
CA LEU A 61 -5.20 11.30 4.38
C LEU A 61 -5.30 11.85 5.82
N LEU A 62 -5.22 10.94 6.79
CA LEU A 62 -5.16 11.26 8.21
C LEU A 62 -3.96 12.17 8.55
N GLY A 63 -4.12 12.99 9.58
CA GLY A 63 -3.06 13.88 10.08
C GLY A 63 -2.84 15.16 9.25
N GLY A 64 -3.78 15.56 8.39
CA GLY A 64 -3.66 16.76 7.56
C GLY A 64 -2.67 16.59 6.41
N TYR A 65 -2.63 15.38 5.84
CA TYR A 65 -1.88 15.06 4.62
C TYR A 65 -2.85 14.76 3.48
N ALA A 66 -2.43 14.97 2.24
CA ALA A 66 -3.17 14.51 1.06
C ALA A 66 -2.19 14.07 -0.03
N VAL A 67 -2.59 13.10 -0.85
CA VAL A 67 -1.98 12.92 -2.17
C VAL A 67 -2.78 13.78 -3.15
N VAL A 68 -2.10 14.63 -3.90
CA VAL A 68 -2.71 15.55 -4.87
C VAL A 68 -2.12 15.27 -6.24
N THR A 69 -2.97 15.03 -7.22
CA THR A 69 -2.59 14.95 -8.64
C THR A 69 -3.00 16.26 -9.31
N LEU A 70 -2.03 17.03 -9.81
CA LEU A 70 -2.25 18.35 -10.43
C LEU A 70 -1.32 18.62 -11.63
N PRO A 71 -1.68 19.52 -12.57
CA PRO A 71 -0.80 19.90 -13.67
C PRO A 71 0.48 20.58 -13.18
N GLU A 72 1.60 20.33 -13.87
CA GLU A 72 2.90 20.98 -13.59
C GLU A 72 2.81 22.51 -13.55
N SER A 73 1.94 23.13 -14.36
CA SER A 73 1.69 24.57 -14.36
C SER A 73 1.05 25.10 -13.08
N GLU A 74 0.27 24.28 -12.37
CA GLU A 74 -0.52 24.71 -11.21
C GLU A 74 0.28 24.70 -9.91
N ILE A 75 1.42 24.00 -9.82
CA ILE A 75 2.15 23.78 -8.56
C ILE A 75 2.49 25.10 -7.84
N LYS A 76 2.92 26.14 -8.57
CA LYS A 76 3.26 27.45 -7.99
C LYS A 76 2.02 28.24 -7.52
N ALA A 77 0.88 28.09 -8.19
CA ALA A 77 -0.38 28.69 -7.76
C ALA A 77 -1.00 27.90 -6.58
N TYR A 78 -0.81 26.58 -6.56
CA TYR A 78 -1.27 25.69 -5.51
C TYR A 78 -0.57 25.96 -4.18
N SER A 79 0.77 26.09 -4.17
CA SER A 79 1.53 26.39 -2.94
C SER A 79 1.19 27.76 -2.33
N ALA A 80 0.68 28.69 -3.14
CA ALA A 80 0.25 30.01 -2.67
C ALA A 80 -1.08 29.98 -1.88
N ARG A 81 -1.86 28.89 -1.93
CA ARG A 81 -3.08 28.74 -1.13
C ARG A 81 -2.75 28.80 0.37
N GLU A 82 -3.58 29.50 1.14
CA GLU A 82 -3.36 29.72 2.58
C GLU A 82 -3.30 28.41 3.38
N GLN A 83 -4.12 27.44 2.99
CA GLN A 83 -4.25 26.13 3.64
C GLN A 83 -3.03 25.22 3.48
N ILE A 84 -2.18 25.46 2.48
CA ILE A 84 -1.06 24.58 2.15
C ILE A 84 0.14 24.92 3.02
N GLU A 85 0.65 23.95 3.76
CA GLU A 85 1.84 24.10 4.60
C GLU A 85 3.10 23.70 3.82
N PHE A 86 3.06 22.56 3.13
CA PHE A 86 4.19 22.01 2.40
C PHE A 86 3.76 21.09 1.24
N ILE A 87 4.59 21.00 0.20
CA ILE A 87 4.42 20.12 -0.97
C ILE A 87 5.73 19.36 -1.21
N GLU A 88 5.70 18.03 -1.14
CA GLU A 88 6.81 17.14 -1.42
C GLU A 88 6.52 16.27 -2.66
N LYS A 89 7.50 16.08 -3.55
CA LYS A 89 7.39 15.04 -4.59
C LYS A 89 7.65 13.65 -3.98
N PRO A 90 6.99 12.59 -4.46
CA PRO A 90 7.26 11.25 -3.97
C PRO A 90 8.71 10.80 -4.15
N LYS A 91 9.12 9.85 -3.30
CA LYS A 91 10.42 9.14 -3.34
C LYS A 91 10.18 7.67 -3.69
N ARG A 92 11.15 7.03 -4.34
CA ARG A 92 11.15 5.56 -4.55
C ARG A 92 11.40 4.84 -3.23
N LEU A 93 10.84 3.65 -3.07
CA LEU A 93 11.08 2.74 -1.96
C LEU A 93 11.80 1.48 -2.45
N TYR A 94 12.52 0.79 -1.58
CA TYR A 94 13.25 -0.43 -1.90
C TYR A 94 12.90 -1.53 -0.88
N PHE A 95 13.07 -2.79 -1.28
CA PHE A 95 12.90 -3.95 -0.40
C PHE A 95 14.03 -4.02 0.64
N GLU A 96 13.68 -4.18 1.90
CA GLU A 96 14.64 -4.42 2.98
C GLU A 96 14.76 -5.94 3.23
N THR A 97 15.83 -6.58 2.75
CA THR A 97 15.98 -8.04 2.82
C THR A 97 16.20 -8.55 4.24
N PHE A 98 15.41 -9.54 4.65
CA PHE A 98 15.34 -10.04 6.03
C PHE A 98 16.18 -11.30 6.31
N GLN A 99 17.04 -11.22 7.34
CA GLN A 99 17.63 -12.38 8.05
C GLN A 99 17.27 -12.32 9.55
N ALA A 100 16.03 -12.63 9.94
CA ALA A 100 15.58 -12.34 11.32
C ALA A 100 14.71 -13.39 12.05
N ARG A 101 14.69 -14.67 11.65
CA ARG A 101 14.03 -15.72 12.47
C ARG A 101 14.97 -16.36 13.50
N GLU A 102 16.13 -16.84 13.07
CA GLU A 102 17.11 -17.45 14.00
C GLU A 102 17.80 -16.40 14.87
N ALA A 103 18.09 -15.21 14.32
CA ALA A 103 18.77 -14.13 15.04
C ALA A 103 17.92 -13.43 16.12
N SER A 104 16.59 -13.57 16.10
CA SER A 104 15.67 -12.85 17.00
C SER A 104 15.23 -13.64 18.24
N CYS A 105 15.65 -14.91 18.36
CA CYS A 105 15.31 -15.78 19.50
C CYS A 105 13.81 -15.82 19.85
N ILE A 106 12.92 -15.78 18.85
CA ILE A 106 11.45 -15.62 19.07
C ILE A 106 10.73 -16.89 19.57
N LEU A 107 11.32 -18.07 19.35
CA LEU A 107 10.73 -19.39 19.66
C LEU A 107 10.24 -19.56 21.13
N PRO A 108 10.92 -19.05 22.17
CA PRO A 108 10.44 -19.13 23.56
C PRO A 108 9.16 -18.33 23.83
N VAL A 109 8.86 -17.30 23.03
CA VAL A 109 7.60 -16.55 23.14
C VAL A 109 6.45 -17.34 22.51
N GLN A 110 6.69 -18.01 21.38
CA GLN A 110 5.70 -18.85 20.70
C GLN A 110 5.41 -20.18 21.42
N THR A 111 6.35 -20.67 22.23
CA THR A 111 6.21 -21.90 23.05
C THR A 111 5.84 -21.62 24.51
N GLY A 112 5.83 -20.34 24.91
CA GLY A 112 5.62 -19.93 26.29
C GLY A 112 4.19 -20.17 26.80
N SER A 113 4.07 -20.49 28.08
CA SER A 113 2.81 -20.75 28.81
C SER A 113 1.84 -19.54 28.91
N ASN A 114 2.13 -18.44 28.23
CA ASN A 114 1.39 -17.18 28.33
C ASN A 114 0.22 -17.09 27.33
N GLY A 115 0.12 -18.01 26.37
CA GLY A 115 -1.02 -18.09 25.43
C GLY A 115 -1.16 -16.90 24.49
N LEU A 116 -0.06 -16.22 24.16
CA LEU A 116 -0.06 -15.05 23.28
C LEU A 116 0.05 -15.47 21.82
N THR A 117 -1.05 -15.34 21.07
CA THR A 117 -1.17 -15.88 19.69
C THR A 117 -1.46 -14.82 18.63
N GLY A 118 -1.72 -13.57 19.03
CA GLY A 118 -2.21 -12.51 18.15
C GLY A 118 -3.73 -12.49 17.95
N LYS A 119 -4.48 -13.44 18.51
CA LYS A 119 -5.94 -13.51 18.41
C LYS A 119 -6.62 -12.19 18.81
N GLY A 120 -7.46 -11.66 17.93
CA GLY A 120 -8.17 -10.38 18.12
C GLY A 120 -7.32 -9.13 17.81
N ILE A 121 -6.07 -9.29 17.41
CA ILE A 121 -5.20 -8.23 16.90
C ILE A 121 -5.11 -8.36 15.37
N LEU A 122 -5.21 -7.23 14.67
CA LEU A 122 -4.98 -7.17 13.23
C LEU A 122 -3.48 -7.09 12.92
N VAL A 123 -3.02 -7.86 11.94
CA VAL A 123 -1.71 -7.67 11.31
C VAL A 123 -1.92 -7.03 9.93
N GLY A 124 -1.46 -5.79 9.81
CA GLY A 124 -1.43 -5.04 8.56
C GLY A 124 -0.08 -5.18 7.86
N VAL A 125 -0.08 -5.38 6.56
CA VAL A 125 1.15 -5.42 5.74
C VAL A 125 0.97 -4.50 4.52
N VAL A 126 1.91 -3.56 4.33
CA VAL A 126 2.02 -2.74 3.10
C VAL A 126 3.28 -3.18 2.36
N ASP A 127 3.13 -3.99 1.30
CA ASP A 127 4.26 -4.71 0.70
C ASP A 127 4.03 -5.03 -0.81
N SER A 128 4.74 -6.01 -1.39
CA SER A 128 4.54 -6.51 -2.76
C SER A 128 3.23 -7.32 -2.96
N GLY A 129 2.44 -7.45 -1.90
CA GLY A 129 1.18 -8.19 -1.85
C GLY A 129 1.28 -9.49 -1.07
N VAL A 130 0.40 -10.43 -1.40
CA VAL A 130 0.35 -11.74 -0.75
C VAL A 130 -0.09 -12.83 -1.74
N ASP A 131 0.52 -14.01 -1.63
CA ASP A 131 -0.13 -15.23 -2.09
C ASP A 131 -1.27 -15.62 -1.13
N PHE A 132 -2.48 -15.13 -1.40
CA PHE A 132 -3.66 -15.47 -0.60
C PHE A 132 -4.10 -16.94 -0.72
N PHE A 133 -3.59 -17.70 -1.70
CA PHE A 133 -3.84 -19.15 -1.78
C PHE A 133 -2.97 -19.94 -0.80
N HIS A 134 -1.88 -19.36 -0.27
CA HIS A 134 -0.97 -20.07 0.62
C HIS A 134 -1.70 -20.65 1.87
N PRO A 135 -1.55 -21.94 2.22
CA PRO A 135 -2.29 -22.58 3.32
C PRO A 135 -2.13 -21.88 4.67
N ASP A 136 -1.00 -21.20 4.89
CA ASP A 136 -0.72 -20.51 6.15
C ASP A 136 -1.62 -19.31 6.42
N PHE A 137 -2.27 -18.72 5.41
CA PHE A 137 -3.16 -17.56 5.59
C PHE A 137 -4.65 -17.94 5.67
N ARG A 138 -4.93 -19.23 5.93
CA ARG A 138 -6.29 -19.77 6.04
C ARG A 138 -6.64 -20.17 7.49
N ASN A 139 -7.93 -20.18 7.81
CA ASN A 139 -8.54 -20.74 9.01
C ASN A 139 -8.61 -22.28 8.94
N GLU A 140 -8.96 -22.95 10.04
CA GLU A 140 -9.12 -24.41 10.09
C GLU A 140 -10.24 -24.93 9.18
N ASP A 141 -11.30 -24.14 8.99
CA ASP A 141 -12.40 -24.42 8.05
C ASP A 141 -12.01 -24.25 6.56
N GLY A 142 -10.79 -23.77 6.28
CA GLY A 142 -10.29 -23.51 4.93
C GLY A 142 -10.54 -22.10 4.39
N SER A 143 -11.33 -21.27 5.09
CA SER A 143 -11.58 -19.87 4.73
C SER A 143 -10.34 -18.99 4.96
N SER A 144 -10.29 -17.82 4.37
CA SER A 144 -9.23 -16.81 4.50
C SER A 144 -9.17 -16.16 5.88
N ARG A 145 -7.95 -15.90 6.38
CA ARG A 145 -7.69 -14.96 7.49
C ARG A 145 -7.43 -13.52 7.03
N ILE A 146 -7.27 -13.31 5.73
CA ILE A 146 -7.16 -11.98 5.12
C ILE A 146 -8.58 -11.41 5.03
N LEU A 147 -8.85 -10.34 5.79
CA LEU A 147 -10.15 -9.67 5.85
C LEU A 147 -10.35 -8.69 4.68
N ARG A 148 -9.25 -8.09 4.22
CA ARG A 148 -9.16 -7.19 3.07
C ARG A 148 -7.80 -7.31 2.39
N LEU A 149 -7.82 -7.24 1.06
CA LEU A 149 -6.64 -7.08 0.21
C LEU A 149 -6.88 -5.90 -0.73
N TRP A 150 -6.12 -4.82 -0.60
CA TRP A 150 -6.13 -3.73 -1.58
C TRP A 150 -4.92 -3.87 -2.51
N ASP A 151 -5.16 -4.08 -3.81
CA ASP A 151 -4.10 -4.09 -4.82
C ASP A 151 -4.09 -2.76 -5.57
N GLN A 152 -3.14 -1.88 -5.23
CA GLN A 152 -2.97 -0.57 -5.87
C GLN A 152 -2.54 -0.67 -7.35
N SER A 153 -2.10 -1.85 -7.81
CA SER A 153 -1.66 -2.09 -9.18
C SER A 153 -2.79 -2.52 -10.15
N VAL A 154 -3.94 -2.96 -9.62
CA VAL A 154 -5.07 -3.45 -10.42
C VAL A 154 -6.13 -2.37 -10.56
N ASN A 155 -6.28 -1.81 -11.77
CA ASN A 155 -7.36 -0.88 -12.07
C ASN A 155 -8.73 -1.56 -11.93
N GLY A 156 -9.65 -0.93 -11.18
CA GLY A 156 -10.98 -1.47 -10.96
C GLY A 156 -11.75 -0.68 -9.91
N ASN A 157 -12.00 -1.29 -8.75
CA ASN A 157 -12.86 -0.76 -7.69
C ASN A 157 -12.02 -0.34 -6.46
N PRO A 158 -11.47 0.89 -6.43
CA PRO A 158 -10.67 1.34 -5.30
C PRO A 158 -11.52 1.47 -4.03
N PRO A 159 -10.93 1.32 -2.83
CA PRO A 159 -11.65 1.57 -1.59
C PRO A 159 -12.14 3.03 -1.52
N ASN A 160 -13.23 3.27 -0.80
CA ASN A 160 -13.88 4.59 -0.74
C ASN A 160 -12.90 5.66 -0.20
N GLY A 161 -12.78 6.78 -0.93
CA GLY A 161 -11.84 7.86 -0.65
C GLY A 161 -10.52 7.78 -1.44
N TYR A 162 -10.21 6.64 -2.05
CA TYR A 162 -9.02 6.45 -2.90
C TYR A 162 -9.41 6.36 -4.38
N THR A 163 -8.44 6.56 -5.27
CA THR A 163 -8.69 6.72 -6.72
C THR A 163 -7.95 5.71 -7.60
N LYS A 164 -7.15 4.81 -7.00
CA LYS A 164 -6.30 3.84 -7.72
C LYS A 164 -6.41 2.46 -7.06
N GLY A 165 -6.22 1.40 -7.84
CA GLY A 165 -6.28 0.02 -7.36
C GLY A 165 -7.67 -0.60 -7.25
N THR A 166 -7.72 -1.81 -6.68
CA THR A 166 -8.94 -2.57 -6.41
C THR A 166 -8.91 -3.19 -5.01
N GLU A 167 -9.95 -2.95 -4.20
CA GLU A 167 -10.17 -3.64 -2.92
C GLU A 167 -10.88 -4.98 -3.14
N TYR A 168 -10.41 -6.02 -2.44
CA TYR A 168 -11.04 -7.33 -2.35
C TYR A 168 -11.38 -7.65 -0.88
N THR A 169 -12.60 -8.13 -0.68
CA THR A 169 -13.16 -8.50 0.62
C THR A 169 -12.82 -9.94 1.02
N LYS A 170 -13.00 -10.30 2.30
CA LYS A 170 -12.84 -11.69 2.76
C LYS A 170 -13.75 -12.63 1.97
N GLU A 171 -14.97 -12.19 1.74
CA GLU A 171 -16.02 -12.93 1.04
C GLU A 171 -15.57 -13.25 -0.39
N GLU A 172 -14.98 -12.28 -1.09
CA GLU A 172 -14.41 -12.48 -2.42
C GLU A 172 -13.15 -13.36 -2.41
N ILE A 173 -12.31 -13.25 -1.39
CA ILE A 173 -11.14 -14.13 -1.22
C ILE A 173 -11.62 -15.57 -0.99
N ASP A 174 -12.63 -15.78 -0.14
CA ASP A 174 -13.21 -17.10 0.16
C ASP A 174 -13.84 -17.74 -1.08
N GLU A 175 -14.60 -16.97 -1.88
CA GLU A 175 -15.11 -17.42 -3.19
C GLU A 175 -13.96 -17.83 -4.14
N ALA A 176 -12.89 -17.03 -4.23
CA ALA A 176 -11.72 -17.37 -5.06
C ALA A 176 -10.98 -18.62 -4.54
N LEU A 177 -10.90 -18.82 -3.23
CA LEU A 177 -10.27 -20.00 -2.61
C LEU A 177 -11.03 -21.31 -2.93
N VAL A 178 -12.36 -21.26 -3.01
CA VAL A 178 -13.22 -22.42 -3.37
C VAL A 178 -13.03 -22.83 -4.83
N LEU A 179 -12.83 -21.87 -5.74
CA LEU A 179 -12.59 -22.13 -7.16
C LEU A 179 -11.21 -22.74 -7.46
N GLY A 180 -10.28 -22.66 -6.51
CA GLY A 180 -8.89 -23.10 -6.68
C GLY A 180 -8.04 -22.10 -7.48
N GLU A 181 -6.73 -22.26 -7.42
CA GLU A 181 -5.78 -21.21 -7.82
C GLU A 181 -5.93 -20.75 -9.28
N THR A 182 -6.01 -21.69 -10.22
CA THR A 182 -6.07 -21.35 -11.65
C THR A 182 -7.29 -20.52 -12.00
N GLU A 183 -8.47 -20.87 -11.49
CA GLU A 183 -9.72 -20.19 -11.84
C GLU A 183 -9.97 -18.97 -10.95
N GLY A 184 -9.61 -19.03 -9.66
CA GLY A 184 -9.72 -17.91 -8.73
C GLY A 184 -8.80 -16.72 -9.04
N ARG A 185 -7.75 -16.89 -9.88
CA ARG A 185 -6.86 -15.82 -10.39
C ARG A 185 -7.09 -15.38 -11.86
N ARG A 186 -7.77 -16.18 -12.70
CA ARG A 186 -7.84 -15.99 -14.17
C ARG A 186 -8.82 -14.92 -14.66
N LEU A 187 -8.34 -13.89 -15.38
CA LEU A 187 -9.07 -12.67 -15.78
C LEU A 187 -10.31 -12.75 -16.72
N ILE A 188 -11.41 -12.17 -16.22
CA ILE A 188 -12.76 -11.90 -16.77
C ILE A 188 -13.56 -11.23 -15.60
N ALA A 189 -14.31 -10.11 -15.70
CA ALA A 189 -15.19 -9.65 -14.56
C ALA A 189 -16.52 -10.46 -14.46
N LEU A 190 -17.70 -10.03 -13.96
CA LEU A 190 -18.89 -10.93 -13.75
C LEU A 190 -20.08 -10.87 -14.76
N HIS A 191 -20.42 -11.99 -15.43
CA HIS A 191 -21.50 -12.16 -16.46
C HIS A 191 -22.95 -12.03 -15.95
N ILE A 192 -23.83 -11.34 -16.71
CA ILE A 192 -25.27 -11.12 -16.37
C ILE A 192 -26.11 -11.00 -17.67
N GLU A 193 -27.40 -11.35 -17.69
CA GLU A 193 -28.24 -11.51 -18.92
C GLU A 193 -28.46 -10.27 -19.83
N GLU A 194 -27.78 -9.14 -19.62
CA GLU A 194 -27.64 -8.08 -20.64
C GLU A 194 -26.24 -7.98 -21.29
N ALA A 195 -25.17 -8.54 -20.70
CA ALA A 195 -23.81 -8.37 -21.23
C ALA A 195 -22.78 -9.43 -20.77
N PRO A 196 -21.72 -9.68 -21.56
CA PRO A 196 -20.65 -10.59 -21.20
C PRO A 196 -19.81 -10.10 -20.05
N VAL A 197 -19.55 -11.06 -19.16
CA VAL A 197 -18.24 -11.21 -18.53
C VAL A 197 -18.03 -12.69 -18.09
N ALA A 198 -17.33 -13.03 -17.00
CA ALA A 198 -17.39 -14.34 -16.30
C ALA A 198 -16.89 -14.31 -14.81
N ARG A 199 -15.56 -14.41 -14.51
CA ARG A 199 -14.79 -14.10 -13.26
C ARG A 199 -13.34 -14.67 -13.29
N PRO A 200 -12.34 -14.06 -12.64
CA PRO A 200 -11.87 -14.45 -11.33
C PRO A 200 -12.43 -13.41 -10.37
N LEU A 201 -12.29 -13.64 -9.08
CA LEU A 201 -12.52 -12.54 -8.16
C LEU A 201 -11.25 -11.70 -7.99
N ILE A 202 -10.07 -12.31 -8.03
CA ILE A 202 -8.83 -11.63 -7.60
C ILE A 202 -7.66 -11.94 -8.55
N PRO A 203 -7.37 -11.09 -9.55
CA PRO A 203 -6.13 -11.16 -10.35
C PRO A 203 -4.88 -10.73 -9.55
N SER A 204 -5.02 -10.36 -8.28
CA SER A 204 -3.90 -10.04 -7.41
C SER A 204 -3.03 -11.26 -7.10
N GLY A 205 -1.73 -10.99 -6.94
CA GLY A 205 -0.71 -11.96 -6.59
C GLY A 205 0.60 -11.24 -6.28
N ASP A 206 1.42 -11.89 -5.45
CA ASP A 206 2.75 -11.45 -5.07
C ASP A 206 3.80 -12.12 -5.96
N PHE A 207 4.13 -11.47 -7.07
CA PHE A 207 5.14 -11.96 -8.01
C PHE A 207 6.58 -11.79 -7.51
N SER A 208 6.79 -11.05 -6.41
CA SER A 208 8.10 -10.91 -5.78
C SER A 208 8.35 -11.95 -4.68
N GLY A 209 7.28 -12.51 -4.10
CA GLY A 209 7.33 -13.38 -2.93
C GLY A 209 7.70 -12.67 -1.61
N HIS A 210 8.00 -11.38 -1.65
CA HIS A 210 8.53 -10.62 -0.50
C HIS A 210 7.44 -10.42 0.57
N GLY A 211 6.30 -9.84 0.19
CA GLY A 211 5.18 -9.62 1.10
C GLY A 211 4.59 -10.92 1.65
N THR A 212 4.59 -11.99 0.84
CA THR A 212 4.22 -13.34 1.27
C THR A 212 5.17 -13.87 2.36
N ALA A 213 6.48 -13.71 2.19
CA ALA A 213 7.47 -14.12 3.18
C ALA A 213 7.39 -13.28 4.48
N VAL A 214 7.26 -11.95 4.34
CA VAL A 214 7.07 -11.00 5.45
C VAL A 214 5.83 -11.34 6.27
N LEU A 215 4.69 -11.54 5.60
CA LEU A 215 3.44 -11.92 6.26
C LEU A 215 3.51 -13.34 6.86
N GLY A 216 4.25 -14.26 6.25
CA GLY A 216 4.54 -15.59 6.80
C GLY A 216 5.26 -15.51 8.15
N ILE A 217 6.28 -14.66 8.26
CA ILE A 217 6.99 -14.39 9.52
C ILE A 217 6.05 -13.74 10.54
N ALA A 218 5.28 -12.74 10.13
CA ALA A 218 4.42 -11.97 11.03
C ALA A 218 3.22 -12.79 11.56
N ALA A 219 2.48 -13.47 10.69
CA ALA A 219 1.15 -14.00 10.99
C ALA A 219 0.83 -15.39 10.40
N GLY A 220 1.75 -16.06 9.68
CA GLY A 220 1.49 -17.39 9.10
C GLY A 220 1.16 -18.45 10.17
N ASN A 221 0.17 -19.32 9.95
CA ASN A 221 -0.22 -20.30 10.98
C ASN A 221 0.72 -21.53 11.07
N GLY A 222 1.62 -21.71 10.10
CA GLY A 222 2.56 -22.83 9.98
C GLY A 222 1.99 -24.08 9.30
N ARG A 223 0.76 -24.07 8.78
CA ARG A 223 0.05 -25.24 8.22
C ARG A 223 0.82 -25.94 7.10
N ALA A 224 1.46 -25.20 6.20
CA ALA A 224 2.27 -25.78 5.12
C ALA A 224 3.56 -26.46 5.61
N SER A 225 3.81 -26.48 6.92
CA SER A 225 5.03 -26.96 7.57
C SER A 225 4.77 -27.72 8.88
N ASP A 226 3.54 -28.21 9.11
CA ASP A 226 3.12 -28.88 10.34
C ASP A 226 3.44 -28.07 11.63
N GLY A 227 3.39 -26.74 11.52
CA GLY A 227 3.68 -25.79 12.61
C GLY A 227 5.14 -25.37 12.74
N VAL A 228 6.09 -25.99 12.02
CA VAL A 228 7.54 -25.68 12.12
C VAL A 228 7.84 -24.22 11.77
N ASN A 229 7.26 -23.70 10.68
CA ASN A 229 7.50 -22.33 10.19
C ASN A 229 6.43 -21.33 10.66
N ARG A 230 5.67 -21.63 11.71
CA ARG A 230 4.61 -20.75 12.25
C ARG A 230 5.13 -19.33 12.56
N GLY A 231 4.40 -18.32 12.11
CA GLY A 231 4.66 -16.90 12.35
C GLY A 231 4.33 -16.45 13.79
N VAL A 232 4.70 -15.22 14.14
CA VAL A 232 4.61 -14.72 15.53
C VAL A 232 3.16 -14.63 16.02
N ALA A 233 2.30 -13.97 15.23
CA ALA A 233 0.90 -13.69 15.53
C ALA A 233 -0.03 -14.63 14.73
N TYR A 234 0.12 -15.94 14.96
CA TYR A 234 -0.45 -16.99 14.13
C TYR A 234 -1.99 -17.17 14.20
N GLU A 235 -2.67 -16.55 15.16
CA GLU A 235 -4.14 -16.44 15.22
C GLU A 235 -4.65 -15.03 14.83
N SER A 236 -3.79 -14.11 14.40
CA SER A 236 -4.25 -12.79 13.93
C SER A 236 -5.08 -12.86 12.66
N GLU A 237 -6.00 -11.92 12.55
CA GLU A 237 -6.66 -11.55 11.30
C GLU A 237 -5.75 -10.59 10.52
N ILE A 238 -5.83 -10.63 9.18
CA ILE A 238 -4.83 -10.02 8.31
C ILE A 238 -5.48 -8.95 7.43
N LEU A 239 -4.78 -7.84 7.22
CA LEU A 239 -5.10 -6.82 6.22
C LEU A 239 -3.86 -6.61 5.34
N VAL A 240 -4.03 -6.59 4.01
CA VAL A 240 -2.91 -6.46 3.07
C VAL A 240 -3.15 -5.29 2.12
N VAL A 241 -2.12 -4.47 1.93
CA VAL A 241 -2.02 -3.54 0.81
C VAL A 241 -0.83 -3.97 -0.05
N LYS A 242 -1.09 -4.24 -1.32
CA LYS A 242 -0.07 -4.39 -2.34
C LYS A 242 0.17 -3.04 -3.00
N MET A 243 1.39 -2.53 -2.91
CA MET A 243 1.77 -1.27 -3.54
C MET A 243 1.86 -1.39 -5.08
N GLY A 244 1.75 -0.23 -5.76
CA GLY A 244 1.60 -0.12 -7.21
C GLY A 244 2.68 -0.78 -8.09
N ASN A 245 2.35 -0.93 -9.37
CA ASN A 245 3.00 -1.83 -10.35
C ASN A 245 4.54 -1.88 -10.37
N ALA A 246 5.06 -3.11 -10.35
CA ALA A 246 6.43 -3.46 -10.70
C ALA A 246 6.62 -3.55 -12.23
N GLY A 247 6.56 -2.42 -12.92
CA GLY A 247 7.28 -2.28 -14.18
C GLY A 247 8.78 -2.50 -13.93
N THR A 248 9.53 -2.90 -14.96
CA THR A 248 10.95 -3.32 -14.81
C THR A 248 11.91 -2.28 -14.22
N ASN A 249 11.45 -1.02 -14.08
CA ASN A 249 12.15 0.07 -13.40
C ASN A 249 11.25 0.89 -12.44
N SER A 250 10.03 0.45 -12.10
CA SER A 250 9.12 1.17 -11.20
C SER A 250 8.97 0.48 -9.85
N PHE A 251 9.75 0.96 -8.90
CA PHE A 251 9.54 0.70 -7.48
C PHE A 251 8.33 1.49 -6.96
N PRO A 252 7.62 0.99 -5.92
CA PRO A 252 6.54 1.72 -5.29
C PRO A 252 7.05 3.04 -4.68
N ARG A 253 6.17 4.03 -4.59
CA ARG A 253 6.51 5.38 -4.12
C ARG A 253 5.96 5.65 -2.72
N THR A 254 6.42 6.73 -2.10
CA THR A 254 5.91 7.19 -0.80
C THR A 254 4.41 7.54 -0.81
N THR A 255 3.82 7.90 -1.96
CA THR A 255 2.37 8.07 -2.11
C THR A 255 1.60 6.77 -1.87
N GLU A 256 2.00 5.70 -2.57
CA GLU A 256 1.42 4.35 -2.43
C GLU A 256 1.50 3.83 -0.98
N LEU A 257 2.65 4.04 -0.34
CA LEU A 257 2.87 3.70 1.06
C LEU A 257 1.98 4.50 2.02
N MET A 258 1.90 5.83 1.86
CA MET A 258 1.09 6.69 2.72
C MET A 258 -0.40 6.38 2.61
N GLU A 259 -0.91 6.20 1.38
CA GLU A 259 -2.29 5.76 1.15
C GLU A 259 -2.54 4.37 1.77
N GLY A 260 -1.58 3.43 1.64
CA GLY A 260 -1.69 2.09 2.21
C GLY A 260 -1.76 2.07 3.73
N ILE A 261 -0.94 2.89 4.41
CA ILE A 261 -0.99 3.04 5.88
C ILE A 261 -2.32 3.67 6.30
N ASP A 262 -2.73 4.76 5.64
CA ASP A 262 -3.98 5.46 5.91
C ASP A 262 -5.20 4.52 5.79
N TYR A 263 -5.25 3.73 4.72
CA TYR A 263 -6.25 2.69 4.51
C TYR A 263 -6.28 1.66 5.66
N LEU A 264 -5.13 1.09 6.02
CA LEU A 264 -5.05 0.09 7.09
C LEU A 264 -5.50 0.65 8.46
N VAL A 265 -5.13 1.89 8.77
CA VAL A 265 -5.58 2.57 10.01
C VAL A 265 -7.09 2.81 9.99
N ARG A 266 -7.67 3.22 8.85
CA ARG A 266 -9.12 3.39 8.70
C ARG A 266 -9.89 2.08 8.81
N GLN A 267 -9.40 1.00 8.21
CA GLN A 267 -10.00 -0.34 8.34
C GLN A 267 -9.97 -0.81 9.80
N ALA A 268 -8.83 -0.71 10.48
CA ALA A 268 -8.71 -1.07 11.89
C ALA A 268 -9.66 -0.27 12.81
N SER A 269 -9.77 1.04 12.56
CA SER A 269 -10.69 1.94 13.26
C SER A 269 -12.16 1.56 13.01
N ALA A 270 -12.54 1.31 11.75
CA ALA A 270 -13.90 0.90 11.38
C ALA A 270 -14.29 -0.47 11.97
N MET A 271 -13.32 -1.39 12.10
CA MET A 271 -13.50 -2.70 12.74
C MET A 271 -13.44 -2.64 14.27
N GLY A 272 -13.04 -1.50 14.86
CA GLY A 272 -12.84 -1.35 16.31
C GLY A 272 -11.73 -2.22 16.88
N LYS A 273 -10.71 -2.57 16.08
CA LYS A 273 -9.63 -3.51 16.45
C LYS A 273 -8.26 -2.84 16.49
N PRO A 274 -7.37 -3.22 17.41
CA PRO A 274 -5.97 -2.80 17.38
C PRO A 274 -5.24 -3.43 16.18
N ILE A 275 -4.29 -2.70 15.60
CA ILE A 275 -3.50 -3.13 14.45
C ILE A 275 -2.00 -2.92 14.70
N ALA A 276 -1.19 -3.89 14.28
CA ALA A 276 0.24 -3.72 14.06
C ALA A 276 0.48 -3.69 12.54
N ILE A 277 1.02 -2.58 12.02
CA ILE A 277 1.33 -2.42 10.59
C ILE A 277 2.82 -2.65 10.38
N ASN A 278 3.17 -3.63 9.55
CA ASN A 278 4.54 -3.85 9.11
C ASN A 278 4.80 -3.17 7.76
N ILE A 279 5.94 -2.48 7.67
CA ILE A 279 6.44 -1.80 6.47
C ILE A 279 7.87 -2.31 6.24
N SER A 280 8.05 -3.32 5.38
CA SER A 280 9.36 -3.85 5.01
C SER A 280 9.94 -3.13 3.78
N PHE A 281 9.70 -1.83 3.69
CA PHE A 281 10.12 -0.94 2.61
C PHE A 281 10.81 0.29 3.20
N GLY A 282 11.93 0.68 2.58
CA GLY A 282 12.73 1.82 3.03
C GLY A 282 13.27 2.67 1.90
N ASN A 283 13.75 3.85 2.26
CA ASN A 283 14.77 4.58 1.51
C ASN A 283 15.60 5.43 2.49
N ASN A 284 16.76 5.89 2.04
CA ASN A 284 17.65 6.76 2.81
C ASN A 284 17.52 8.23 2.36
N TYR A 285 16.31 8.69 2.00
CA TYR A 285 16.09 9.95 1.29
C TYR A 285 15.44 11.04 2.18
N GLY A 286 16.28 11.85 2.80
CA GLY A 286 15.87 13.02 3.59
C GLY A 286 16.96 13.49 4.55
N SER A 287 16.66 14.52 5.36
CA SER A 287 17.46 14.79 6.56
C SER A 287 17.17 13.71 7.61
N HIS A 288 18.21 13.29 8.34
CA HIS A 288 18.05 12.43 9.52
C HIS A 288 17.86 13.24 10.82
N GLU A 289 17.94 14.58 10.74
CA GLU A 289 17.54 15.46 11.83
C GLU A 289 16.03 15.75 11.73
N PRO A 290 15.24 15.54 12.80
CA PRO A 290 13.83 15.91 12.81
C PRO A 290 13.68 17.42 12.71
N TYR A 291 12.68 17.88 11.97
CA TYR A 291 12.29 19.29 11.92
C TYR A 291 11.80 19.73 13.30
N ASN A 292 12.53 20.67 13.93
CA ASN A 292 12.18 21.33 15.19
C ASN A 292 11.39 22.62 14.94
#